data_AF-A0AAV9I8H6-F1
#
_entry.id   AF-A0AAV9I8H6-F1
#
_cell.length_a   1.000
_cell.length_b   1.000
_cell.length_c   1.000
_cell.angle_alpha   90.00
_cell.angle_beta   90.00
_cell.angle_gamma   90.00
#
_symmetry.space_group_name_H-M   'P 1'
#
loop_
_entity.id
_entity.type
_entity.pdbx_description
1 polymer ?
#
loop_
_entity_poly.entity_id
_entity_poly.type
_entity_poly.pdbx_seq_one_letter_code
_entity_poly.pdbx_strand_id
1 'polypeptide(L)'
;MGLGLEVAYWIVVFVTTAILLFIDIYSLILFSDLLLDHLNPIELCEKVNFLIYPEFGVHVFLTLFLFFGGHWFVAVFNLPLVAFHVRKYLRNEHLLDNTRVFRVAAQVQRYYELKMGFFLVTFVTYLYCFIRAMLTAKS
;
A
#
# COMPACT_ATOMS: atom_id res chain seq x y z
N MET A 1 22.23 -5.53 13.78
CA MET A 1 22.42 -6.95 13.43
C MET A 1 23.68 -7.11 12.60
N GLY A 2 24.08 -8.34 12.24
CA GLY A 2 25.19 -8.55 11.29
C GLY A 2 24.91 -7.81 9.97
N LEU A 3 25.94 -7.25 9.35
CA LEU A 3 25.79 -6.28 8.27
C LEU A 3 25.05 -6.86 7.04
N GLY A 4 25.24 -8.15 6.74
CA GLY A 4 24.46 -8.84 5.70
C GLY A 4 22.96 -9.01 6.02
N LEU A 5 22.60 -9.12 7.30
CA LEU A 5 21.19 -9.22 7.72
C LEU A 5 20.46 -7.88 7.59
N GLU A 6 21.14 -6.76 7.82
CA GLU A 6 20.59 -5.41 7.61
C GLU A 6 20.22 -5.19 6.14
N VAL A 7 21.11 -5.59 5.23
CA VAL A 7 20.87 -5.47 3.78
C VAL A 7 19.69 -6.35 3.36
N ALA A 8 19.65 -7.62 3.80
CA ALA A 8 18.55 -8.52 3.49
C ALA A 8 17.20 -8.00 4.00
N TYR A 9 17.18 -7.43 5.21
CA TYR A 9 16.00 -6.80 5.79
C TYR A 9 15.45 -5.66 4.91
N TRP A 10 16.33 -4.74 4.47
CA TRP A 10 15.92 -3.62 3.61
C TRP A 10 15.46 -4.07 2.22
N ILE A 11 16.04 -5.14 1.67
CA ILE A 11 15.57 -5.75 0.40
C ILE A 11 14.14 -6.24 0.54
N VAL A 12 13.83 -6.97 1.62
CA VAL A 12 12.47 -7.47 1.85
C VAL A 12 11.48 -6.31 1.97
N VAL A 13 11.77 -5.29 2.79
CA VAL A 13 10.92 -4.10 2.94
C VAL A 13 10.70 -3.40 1.59
N PHE A 14 11.77 -3.24 0.81
CA PHE A 14 11.70 -2.58 -0.50
C PHE A 14 10.83 -3.36 -1.49
N VAL A 15 11.06 -4.67 -1.62
CA VAL A 15 10.28 -5.54 -2.53
C VAL A 15 8.82 -5.58 -2.12
N THR A 16 8.52 -5.70 -0.82
CA THR A 16 7.13 -5.69 -0.33
C THR A 16 6.45 -4.36 -0.61
N THR A 17 7.15 -3.22 -0.46
CA THR A 17 6.60 -1.90 -0.79
C THR A 17 6.34 -1.73 -2.28
N ALA A 18 7.20 -2.30 -3.14
CA ALA A 18 7.00 -2.30 -4.59
C ALA A 18 5.73 -3.08 -5.00
N ILE A 19 5.47 -4.21 -4.35
CA ILE A 19 4.25 -5.01 -4.57
C ILE A 19 3.00 -4.20 -4.17
N LEU A 20 3.03 -3.50 -3.03
CA LEU A 20 1.92 -2.63 -2.60
C LEU A 20 1.65 -1.52 -3.61
N LEU A 21 2.71 -0.84 -4.08
CA LEU A 21 2.58 0.19 -5.12
C LEU A 21 1.95 -0.36 -6.41
N PHE A 22 2.33 -1.56 -6.83
CA PHE A 22 1.75 -2.18 -8.02
C PHE A 22 0.25 -2.45 -7.86
N ILE A 23 -0.17 -2.93 -6.68
CA ILE A 23 -1.59 -3.16 -6.36
C ILE A 23 -2.39 -1.85 -6.36
N ASP A 24 -1.83 -0.78 -5.79
CA ASP A 24 -2.48 0.55 -5.78
C ASP A 24 -2.59 1.13 -7.20
N ILE A 25 -1.54 1.03 -8.03
CA ILE A 25 -1.57 1.48 -9.43
C ILE A 25 -2.61 0.70 -10.21
N TYR A 26 -2.65 -0.63 -10.06
CA TYR A 26 -3.66 -1.46 -10.73
C TYR A 26 -5.08 -1.07 -10.33
N SER A 27 -5.31 -0.81 -9.03
CA SER A 27 -6.60 -0.35 -8.52
C SER A 27 -6.99 1.00 -9.11
N LEU A 28 -6.04 1.94 -9.22
CA LEU A 28 -6.26 3.27 -9.80
C LEU A 28 -6.62 3.20 -11.29
N ILE A 29 -5.93 2.35 -12.06
CA ILE A 29 -6.25 2.12 -13.48
C ILE A 29 -7.68 1.57 -13.61
N LEU A 30 -8.05 0.60 -12.78
CA LEU A 30 -9.39 0.01 -12.83
C LEU A 30 -10.50 1.03 -12.50
N PHE A 31 -10.24 1.98 -11.59
CA PHE A 31 -11.13 3.12 -11.35
C PHE A 31 -11.17 4.10 -12.53
N SER A 32 -10.04 4.36 -13.17
CA SER A 32 -9.99 5.20 -14.38
C SER A 32 -10.76 4.57 -15.54
N ASP A 33 -10.66 3.25 -15.73
CA ASP A 33 -11.40 2.51 -16.76
C ASP A 33 -12.92 2.53 -16.51
N LEU A 34 -13.34 2.53 -15.23
CA LEU A 34 -14.75 2.75 -14.89
C LEU A 34 -15.22 4.16 -15.29
N LEU A 35 -14.44 5.20 -15.02
CA LEU A 35 -14.82 6.59 -15.34
C LEU A 35 -14.86 6.89 -16.83
N LEU A 36 -14.13 6.12 -17.63
CA LEU A 36 -14.14 6.19 -19.09
C LEU A 36 -15.21 5.28 -19.72
N ASP A 37 -16.10 4.69 -18.91
CA ASP A 37 -17.14 3.73 -19.32
C ASP A 37 -16.59 2.49 -20.06
N HIS A 38 -15.31 2.16 -19.87
CA HIS A 38 -14.66 1.00 -20.48
C HIS A 38 -14.90 -0.31 -19.70
N LEU A 39 -15.26 -0.20 -18.41
CA LEU A 39 -15.42 -1.35 -17.51
C LEU A 39 -16.75 -1.27 -16.75
N ASN A 40 -17.39 -2.43 -16.52
CA ASN A 40 -18.67 -2.50 -15.81
C ASN A 40 -18.45 -2.36 -14.28
N PRO A 41 -19.26 -1.59 -13.53
CA PRO A 41 -19.13 -1.44 -12.07
C PRO A 41 -19.11 -2.75 -11.28
N ILE A 42 -19.81 -3.78 -11.76
CA ILE A 42 -19.85 -5.11 -11.11
C ILE A 42 -18.47 -5.77 -11.17
N GLU A 43 -17.81 -5.73 -12.33
CA GLU A 43 -16.48 -6.30 -12.53
C GLU A 43 -15.42 -5.54 -11.74
N LEU A 44 -15.56 -4.21 -11.63
CA LEU A 44 -14.71 -3.39 -10.76
C LEU A 44 -14.82 -3.83 -9.31
N CYS A 45 -16.04 -3.95 -8.77
CA CYS A 45 -16.23 -4.31 -7.36
C CYS A 45 -15.68 -5.69 -7.04
N GLU A 46 -15.85 -6.67 -7.94
CA GLU A 46 -15.30 -8.01 -7.74
C GLU A 46 -13.77 -7.99 -7.69
N LYS A 47 -13.12 -7.32 -8.66
CA LYS A 47 -11.65 -7.24 -8.73
C LYS A 47 -11.05 -6.43 -7.58
N VAL A 48 -11.61 -5.26 -7.26
CA VAL A 48 -11.11 -4.42 -6.17
C VAL A 48 -11.32 -5.09 -4.82
N ASN A 49 -12.47 -5.72 -4.60
CA ASN A 49 -12.72 -6.45 -3.35
C ASN A 49 -11.77 -7.63 -3.18
N PHE A 50 -11.46 -8.36 -4.26
CA PHE A 50 -10.45 -9.42 -4.22
C PHE A 50 -9.04 -8.86 -3.91
N LEU A 51 -8.69 -7.68 -4.41
CA LEU A 51 -7.40 -7.03 -4.16
C LEU A 51 -7.27 -6.42 -2.76
N ILE A 52 -8.38 -6.04 -2.12
CA ILE A 52 -8.36 -5.42 -0.78
C ILE A 52 -7.77 -6.38 0.27
N TYR A 53 -8.14 -7.65 0.26
CA TYR A 53 -7.63 -8.62 1.24
C TYR A 53 -6.10 -8.79 1.22
N PRO A 54 -5.45 -9.08 0.07
CA PRO A 54 -4.01 -9.22 0.01
C PRO A 54 -3.30 -7.90 0.32
N GLU A 55 -3.83 -6.76 -0.12
CA GLU A 55 -3.21 -5.46 0.11
C GLU A 55 -3.12 -5.13 1.62
N PHE A 56 -4.23 -5.31 2.34
CA PHE A 56 -4.27 -5.12 3.79
C PHE A 56 -3.33 -6.08 4.51
N GLY A 57 -3.31 -7.36 4.12
CA GLY A 57 -2.44 -8.36 4.70
C GLY A 57 -0.96 -7.99 4.54
N VAL A 58 -0.57 -7.58 3.33
CA VAL A 58 0.81 -7.18 3.01
C VAL A 58 1.19 -5.89 3.74
N HIS A 59 0.29 -4.92 3.84
CA HIS A 59 0.57 -3.65 4.52
C HIS A 59 0.71 -3.80 6.05
N VAL A 60 -0.14 -4.62 6.68
CA VAL A 60 -0.02 -4.97 8.11
C VAL A 60 1.28 -5.75 8.36
N PHE A 61 1.59 -6.72 7.50
CA PHE A 61 2.84 -7.47 7.58
C PHE A 61 4.06 -6.54 7.49
N LEU A 62 4.09 -5.62 6.52
CA LEU A 62 5.15 -4.63 6.36
C LEU A 62 5.30 -3.77 7.63
N THR A 63 4.19 -3.28 8.17
CA THR A 63 4.21 -2.42 9.37
C THR A 63 4.74 -3.16 10.59
N LEU A 64 4.35 -4.42 10.80
CA LEU A 64 4.88 -5.25 11.88
C LEU A 64 6.37 -5.54 11.68
N PHE A 65 6.78 -5.84 10.44
CA PHE A 65 8.17 -6.09 10.10
C PHE A 65 9.06 -4.86 10.39
N LEU A 66 8.57 -3.65 10.08
CA LEU A 66 9.21 -2.38 10.45
C LEU A 66 9.33 -2.16 11.95
N PHE A 67 8.33 -2.61 12.71
CA PHE A 67 8.34 -2.53 14.17
C PHE A 67 9.43 -3.43 14.77
N PHE A 68 9.56 -4.66 14.27
CA PHE A 68 10.61 -5.59 14.70
C PHE A 68 12.01 -5.15 14.28
N GLY A 69 12.16 -4.44 13.15
CA GLY A 69 13.42 -3.84 12.72
C GLY A 69 13.88 -2.63 13.53
N GLY A 70 13.11 -2.17 14.53
CA GLY A 70 13.48 -1.05 15.38
C GLY A 70 13.40 0.32 14.71
N HIS A 71 12.69 0.44 13.58
CA HIS A 71 12.52 1.70 12.84
C HIS A 71 11.19 2.40 13.22
N TRP A 72 11.10 2.81 14.48
CA TRP A 72 9.90 3.39 15.08
C TRP A 72 9.36 4.62 14.35
N PHE A 73 10.23 5.52 13.88
CA PHE A 73 9.80 6.74 13.16
C PHE A 73 9.04 6.41 11.86
N VAL A 74 9.50 5.42 11.10
CA VAL A 74 8.88 5.07 9.82
C VAL A 74 7.63 4.21 10.04
N ALA A 75 7.61 3.39 11.09
CA ALA A 75 6.42 2.68 11.52
C ALA A 75 5.31 3.64 11.99
N VAL A 76 5.65 4.69 12.74
CA VAL A 76 4.70 5.74 13.17
C VAL A 76 4.14 6.51 11.98
N PHE A 77 4.93 6.71 10.93
CA PHE A 77 4.45 7.34 9.70
C PHE A 77 3.42 6.47 8.95
N ASN A 78 3.56 5.14 8.97
CA ASN A 78 2.61 4.19 8.36
C ASN A 78 1.36 3.94 9.22
N LEU A 79 1.46 4.13 10.54
CA LEU A 79 0.39 3.95 11.52
C LEU A 79 -0.94 4.67 11.21
N PRO A 80 -0.98 5.94 10.77
CA PRO A 80 -2.24 6.59 10.39
C PRO A 80 -2.92 5.92 9.19
N LEU A 81 -2.14 5.41 8.22
CA LEU A 81 -2.67 4.68 7.07
C LEU A 81 -3.24 3.33 7.49
N VAL A 82 -2.52 2.60 8.35
CA VAL A 82 -2.98 1.33 8.93
C VAL A 82 -4.23 1.54 9.81
N ALA A 83 -4.25 2.57 10.65
CA ALA A 83 -5.41 2.88 11.49
C ALA A 83 -6.64 3.23 10.66
N PHE A 84 -6.45 3.93 9.53
CA PHE A 84 -7.53 4.21 8.59
C PHE A 84 -8.06 2.93 7.92
N HIS A 85 -7.16 2.05 7.49
CA HIS A 85 -7.50 0.74 6.96
C HIS A 85 -8.26 -0.11 8.00
N VAL A 86 -7.75 -0.25 9.22
CA VAL A 86 -8.39 -1.00 10.32
C VAL A 86 -9.77 -0.44 10.65
N ARG A 87 -9.93 0.89 10.70
CA ARG A 87 -11.23 1.53 10.93
C ARG A 87 -12.23 1.22 9.81
N LYS A 88 -11.77 1.17 8.56
CA LYS A 88 -12.61 0.82 7.39
C LYS A 88 -13.00 -0.66 7.41
N TYR A 89 -12.09 -1.54 7.84
CA TYR A 89 -12.36 -2.97 8.05
C TYR A 89 -13.41 -3.19 9.14
N LEU A 90 -13.25 -2.56 10.31
CA LEU A 90 -14.18 -2.64 11.45
C LEU A 90 -15.59 -2.11 11.12
N ARG A 91 -15.70 -1.19 10.15
CA ARG A 91 -16.98 -0.61 9.75
C ARG A 91 -17.73 -1.44 8.71
N ASN A 92 -17.17 -2.58 8.27
CA ASN A 92 -17.68 -3.39 7.16
C ASN A 92 -17.90 -2.60 5.85
N GLU A 93 -17.29 -1.42 5.71
CA GLU A 93 -17.29 -0.60 4.49
C GLU A 93 -16.10 -0.95 3.57
N HIS A 94 -15.54 -2.16 3.72
CA HIS A 94 -14.45 -2.66 2.87
C HIS A 94 -14.94 -3.04 1.47
N LEU A 95 -16.22 -3.38 1.33
CA LEU A 95 -16.87 -3.71 0.07
C LEU A 95 -17.34 -2.43 -0.63
N LEU A 96 -16.90 -2.24 -1.87
CA LEU A 96 -17.51 -1.27 -2.77
C LEU A 96 -18.90 -1.78 -3.15
N ASP A 97 -19.92 -0.99 -2.85
CA ASP A 97 -21.30 -1.32 -3.20
C ASP A 97 -21.62 -0.81 -4.61
N ASN A 98 -21.94 -1.75 -5.52
CA ASN A 98 -22.23 -1.53 -6.93
C ASN A 98 -23.25 -0.41 -7.17
N THR A 99 -24.20 -0.21 -6.26
CA THR A 99 -25.27 0.79 -6.40
C THR A 99 -24.82 2.23 -6.13
N ARG A 100 -23.69 2.43 -5.45
CA ARG A 100 -23.13 3.76 -5.14
C ARG A 100 -21.81 4.05 -5.84
N VAL A 101 -21.20 3.05 -6.50
CA VAL A 101 -19.88 3.17 -7.13
C VAL A 101 -19.77 4.38 -8.04
N PHE A 102 -20.69 4.64 -8.97
CA PHE A 102 -20.59 5.81 -9.86
C PHE A 102 -20.63 7.16 -9.12
N ARG A 103 -21.38 7.24 -8.02
CA ARG A 103 -21.53 8.50 -7.27
C ARG A 103 -20.34 8.80 -6.36
N VAL A 104 -19.62 7.76 -5.94
CA VAL A 104 -18.50 7.86 -4.99
C VAL A 104 -17.16 7.53 -5.67
N ALA A 105 -17.14 7.06 -6.92
CA ALA A 105 -15.95 6.65 -7.67
C ALA A 105 -14.90 7.76 -7.72
N ALA A 106 -15.28 8.99 -8.06
CA ALA A 106 -14.35 10.12 -8.09
C ALA A 106 -13.75 10.44 -6.69
N GLN A 107 -14.52 10.22 -5.61
CA GLN A 107 -14.03 10.44 -4.25
C GLN A 107 -13.13 9.29 -3.79
N VAL A 108 -13.44 8.05 -4.15
CA VAL A 108 -12.62 6.87 -3.86
C VAL A 108 -11.33 6.90 -4.68
N GLN A 109 -11.37 7.33 -5.94
CA GLN A 109 -10.18 7.51 -6.76
C GLN A 109 -9.22 8.52 -6.14
N ARG A 110 -9.70 9.69 -5.69
CA ARG A 110 -8.86 10.66 -4.97
C ARG A 110 -8.22 10.08 -3.71
N TYR A 111 -8.92 9.17 -3.03
CA TYR A 111 -8.35 8.46 -1.88
C TYR A 111 -7.21 7.51 -2.31
N TYR A 112 -7.40 6.73 -3.38
CA TYR A 112 -6.34 5.87 -3.93
C TYR A 112 -5.16 6.69 -4.48
N GLU A 113 -5.40 7.84 -5.10
CA GLU A 113 -4.35 8.77 -5.55
C GLU A 113 -3.52 9.31 -4.38
N LEU A 114 -4.18 9.74 -3.29
CA LEU A 114 -3.49 10.21 -2.08
C LEU A 114 -2.69 9.08 -1.41
N LYS A 115 -3.28 7.89 -1.33
CA LYS A 115 -2.65 6.69 -0.78
C LYS A 115 -1.45 6.24 -1.62
N MET A 116 -1.56 6.24 -2.94
CA MET A 116 -0.44 5.99 -3.85
C MET A 116 0.67 7.03 -3.64
N GLY A 117 0.33 8.32 -3.50
CA GLY A 117 1.30 9.37 -3.18
C GLY A 117 2.05 9.08 -1.88
N PHE A 118 1.36 8.62 -0.84
CA PHE A 118 1.97 8.19 0.41
C PHE A 118 2.92 7.00 0.20
N PHE A 119 2.48 5.95 -0.50
CA PHE A 119 3.33 4.79 -0.77
C PHE A 119 4.57 5.15 -1.60
N LEU A 120 4.45 6.07 -2.54
CA LEU A 120 5.57 6.54 -3.35
C LEU A 120 6.63 7.25 -2.48
N VAL A 121 6.22 8.11 -1.55
CA VAL A 121 7.13 8.76 -0.60
C VAL A 121 7.81 7.72 0.31
N THR A 122 7.07 6.75 0.82
CA THR A 122 7.66 5.68 1.64
C THR A 122 8.63 4.81 0.84
N PHE A 123 8.33 4.53 -0.43
CA PHE A 123 9.18 3.76 -1.32
C PHE A 123 10.53 4.44 -1.56
N VAL A 124 10.54 5.74 -1.85
CA VAL A 124 11.78 6.52 -2.00
C VAL A 124 12.58 6.54 -0.69
N THR A 125 11.89 6.65 0.45
CA THR A 125 12.53 6.61 1.77
C THR A 125 13.19 5.26 2.04
N TYR A 126 12.50 4.14 1.73
CA TYR A 126 13.06 2.80 1.89
C TYR A 126 14.21 2.51 0.93
N LEU A 127 14.13 3.01 -0.31
CA LEU A 127 15.23 2.94 -1.27
C LEU A 127 16.49 3.65 -0.73
N TYR A 128 16.33 4.84 -0.15
CA TYR A 128 17.44 5.57 0.47
C TYR A 128 18.08 4.80 1.63
N CYS A 129 17.25 4.21 2.50
CA CYS A 129 17.73 3.37 3.61
C CYS A 129 18.46 2.11 3.12
N PHE A 130 17.96 1.47 2.07
CA PHE A 130 18.61 0.33 1.43
C PHE A 130 19.99 0.71 0.86
N ILE A 131 20.08 1.81 0.11
CA ILE A 131 21.35 2.29 -0.46
C ILE A 131 22.36 2.61 0.66
N ARG A 132 21.93 3.26 1.74
CA ARG A 132 22.79 3.51 2.91
C ARG A 132 23.32 2.22 3.52
N ALA A 133 22.46 1.23 3.73
CA ALA A 133 22.88 -0.07 4.27
C ALA A 133 23.92 -0.75 3.36
N MET A 134 23.72 -0.70 2.04
CA MET A 134 24.66 -1.22 1.04
C MET A 134 26.02 -0.49 1.05
N LEU A 135 26.01 0.84 1.19
CA LEU A 135 27.24 1.63 1.25
C LEU A 135 28.04 1.33 2.52
N THR A 136 27.37 1.21 3.67
CA THR A 136 28.01 0.81 4.93
C THR A 136 28.53 -0.63 4.87
N ALA A 137 27.93 -1.50 4.06
CA ALA A 137 28.38 -2.88 3.87
C ALA A 137 29.68 -3.02 3.07
N LYS A 138 30.01 -2.01 2.29
CA LYS A 138 31.21 -1.99 1.45
C LYS A 138 32.42 -1.36 2.15
N SER A 139 32.19 -0.64 3.26
CA SER A 139 33.23 -0.04 4.11
C SER A 139 33.64 -0.97 5.23
#